data_AF-A0A7V9ISB8-F1
#
_entry.id   AF-A0A7V9ISB8-F1
#
_cell.length_a   1.000
_cell.length_b   1.000
_cell.length_c   1.000
_cell.angle_alpha   90.00
_cell.angle_beta   90.00
_cell.angle_gamma   90.00
#
_symmetry.space_group_name_H-M   'P 1'
#
loop_
_entity.id
_entity.type
_entity.pdbx_description
1 polymer ?
#
loop_
_entity_poly.entity_id
_entity_poly.type
_entity_poly.pdbx_seq_one_letter_code
_entity_poly.pdbx_strand_id
1 'polypeptide(L)'
;GTVAVFTGELTQRQGWWVALLETGCSNAALDAVTALHAVGLTGYEARLTISCPHGAQPRRIPGVSVQVTRWRLAGDHVRAGIPRVRPAAAAVHAALWTGTDRQAALILVMAVQQRLTTAQRLTRELARIQRHPRRRLLSNLIADIADGAHALGELDFGVLCRRYGLPKPSRQVVRRGPRGRVYLDVYFDDYALVIEIDGIHHLLGLNGVEDALRQNNLTLDADTVLRVPLLGLRVQVAEFMAQIRRALIERGWPGSELMAGTG
;
A
#
# COMPACT_ATOMS: atom_id res chain seq x y z
N GLY A 1 26.39 -2.56 27.96
CA GLY A 1 26.38 -4.03 28.08
C GLY A 1 25.21 -4.38 28.95
N THR A 2 24.26 -5.11 28.38
CA THR A 2 23.01 -5.56 29.00
C THR A 2 23.22 -7.02 29.40
N VAL A 3 22.80 -7.38 30.61
CA VAL A 3 22.92 -8.73 31.14
C VAL A 3 21.52 -9.34 31.25
N ALA A 4 21.31 -10.50 30.64
CA ALA A 4 20.14 -11.32 30.90
C ALA A 4 20.43 -12.25 32.08
N VAL A 5 19.54 -12.28 33.07
CA VAL A 5 19.68 -13.12 34.29
C VAL A 5 18.94 -14.46 34.19
N PHE A 6 18.63 -14.90 32.96
CA PHE A 6 17.94 -16.16 32.69
C PHE A 6 18.56 -16.88 31.49
N THR A 7 18.39 -18.20 31.42
CA THR A 7 19.10 -19.09 30.50
C THR A 7 18.24 -19.59 29.31
N GLY A 8 17.28 -18.79 28.85
CA GLY A 8 16.38 -19.13 27.74
C GLY A 8 16.54 -18.21 26.54
N GLU A 9 15.91 -18.56 25.41
CA GLU A 9 15.79 -17.64 24.29
C GLU A 9 15.04 -16.38 24.71
N LEU A 10 15.48 -15.22 24.21
CA LEU A 10 14.81 -13.97 24.50
C LEU A 10 13.42 -13.99 23.86
N THR A 11 12.39 -13.72 24.67
CA THR A 11 11.07 -13.38 24.13
C THR A 11 11.20 -12.15 23.23
N GLN A 12 10.27 -11.98 22.29
CA GLN A 12 10.26 -10.82 21.39
C GLN A 12 10.34 -9.49 22.16
N ARG A 13 9.57 -9.38 23.26
CA ARG A 13 9.56 -8.21 24.13
C ARG A 13 10.90 -7.98 24.84
N GLN A 14 11.60 -9.03 25.26
CA GLN A 14 12.94 -8.90 25.84
C GLN A 14 13.96 -8.46 24.78
N GLY A 15 13.89 -9.01 23.56
CA GLY A 15 14.72 -8.58 22.43
C GLY A 15 14.54 -7.09 22.11
N TRP A 16 13.31 -6.57 22.20
CA TRP A 16 13.04 -5.14 22.07
C TRP A 16 13.73 -4.29 23.16
N TRP A 17 13.68 -4.72 24.42
CA TRP A 17 14.39 -4.03 25.50
C TRP A 17 15.91 -4.04 25.31
N VAL A 18 16.48 -5.18 24.93
CA VAL A 18 17.92 -5.28 24.62
C VAL A 18 18.30 -4.30 23.52
N ALA A 19 17.52 -4.23 22.43
CA ALA A 19 17.79 -3.29 21.34
C ALA A 19 17.73 -1.82 21.81
N LEU A 20 16.76 -1.47 22.66
CA LEU A 20 16.62 -0.12 23.19
C LEU A 20 17.72 0.27 24.18
N LEU A 21 18.25 -0.68 24.96
CA LEU A 21 19.32 -0.42 25.93
C LEU A 21 20.69 -0.39 25.26
N GLU A 22 20.96 -1.32 24.35
CA GLU A 22 22.25 -1.43 23.65
C GLU A 22 22.50 -0.30 22.64
N THR A 23 21.44 0.39 22.20
CA THR A 23 21.58 1.48 21.22
C THR A 23 22.39 2.65 21.77
N GLY A 24 22.42 2.81 23.11
CA GLY A 24 23.14 3.90 23.79
C GLY A 24 22.54 5.29 23.58
N CYS A 25 21.41 5.41 22.87
CA CYS A 25 20.72 6.68 22.67
C CYS A 25 19.71 6.98 23.77
N SER A 26 19.83 8.17 24.36
CA SER A 26 18.75 8.73 25.14
C SER A 26 17.51 8.93 24.26
N ASN A 27 16.35 8.51 24.75
CA ASN A 27 15.06 8.62 24.06
C ASN A 27 14.94 7.78 22.76
N ALA A 28 15.67 6.66 22.66
CA ALA A 28 15.38 5.62 21.67
C ALA A 28 13.98 5.01 21.91
N ALA A 29 13.31 4.62 20.83
CA ALA A 29 12.01 3.93 20.94
C ALA A 29 11.82 2.96 19.77
N LEU A 30 10.99 1.92 19.96
CA LEU A 30 10.54 1.07 18.85
C LEU A 30 9.85 1.95 17.82
N ASP A 31 10.06 1.66 16.54
CA ASP A 31 9.47 2.41 15.43
C ASP A 31 9.15 1.47 14.27
N ALA A 32 8.58 2.03 13.20
CA ALA A 32 8.14 1.31 12.04
C ALA A 32 7.24 0.12 12.42
N VAL A 33 7.39 -1.01 11.73
CA VAL A 33 6.62 -2.23 11.97
C VAL A 33 6.80 -2.74 13.41
N THR A 34 7.97 -2.57 14.03
CA THR A 34 8.22 -3.04 15.41
C THR A 34 7.34 -2.31 16.43
N ALA A 35 7.09 -1.01 16.25
CA ALA A 35 6.13 -0.30 17.08
C ALA A 35 4.68 -0.75 16.85
N LEU A 36 4.35 -1.15 15.61
CA LEU A 36 3.04 -1.71 15.27
C LEU A 36 2.85 -3.11 15.89
N HIS A 37 3.88 -3.97 15.87
CA HIS A 37 3.86 -5.26 16.58
C HIS A 37 3.64 -5.07 18.08
N ALA A 38 4.27 -4.06 18.69
CA ALA A 38 4.09 -3.75 20.09
C ALA A 38 2.65 -3.33 20.47
N VAL A 39 1.79 -3.03 19.50
CA VAL A 39 0.35 -2.74 19.69
C VAL A 39 -0.57 -3.74 19.01
N GLY A 40 -0.05 -4.90 18.57
CA GLY A 40 -0.86 -6.02 18.10
C GLY A 40 -0.96 -6.21 16.58
N LEU A 41 -0.09 -5.58 15.78
CA LEU A 41 0.01 -5.94 14.35
C LEU A 41 0.38 -7.42 14.21
N THR A 42 -0.38 -8.15 13.38
CA THR A 42 -0.10 -9.55 13.02
C THR A 42 -0.02 -9.73 11.50
N GLY A 43 0.54 -10.86 11.04
CA GLY A 43 0.58 -11.21 9.61
C GLY A 43 1.59 -10.43 8.76
N TYR A 44 2.52 -9.69 9.38
CA TYR A 44 3.60 -9.00 8.69
C TYR A 44 4.90 -9.16 9.47
N GLU A 45 5.94 -9.69 8.84
CA GLU A 45 7.26 -9.82 9.43
C GLU A 45 8.19 -8.70 8.96
N ALA A 46 9.00 -8.18 9.87
CA ALA A 46 9.96 -7.14 9.57
C ALA A 46 11.17 -7.23 10.50
N ARG A 47 12.28 -6.66 10.04
CA ARG A 47 13.45 -6.44 10.89
C ARG A 47 13.09 -5.55 12.08
N LEU A 48 13.59 -5.90 13.27
CA LEU A 48 13.49 -5.06 14.47
C LEU A 48 14.01 -3.66 14.15
N THR A 49 13.16 -2.66 14.29
CA THR A 49 13.46 -1.27 13.98
C THR A 49 13.28 -0.43 15.23
N ILE A 50 14.34 0.29 15.59
CA ILE A 50 14.30 1.38 16.57
C ILE A 50 14.63 2.67 15.84
N SER A 51 14.17 3.78 16.40
CA SER A 51 14.66 5.06 15.93
C SER A 51 15.05 5.98 17.08
N CYS A 52 15.95 6.90 16.75
CA CYS A 52 16.62 7.82 17.65
C CYS A 52 16.38 9.25 17.17
N PRO A 53 16.40 10.23 18.07
CA PRO A 53 16.26 11.63 17.69
C PRO A 53 17.41 12.09 16.79
N HIS A 54 17.16 13.10 15.95
CA HIS A 54 18.18 13.72 15.13
C HIS A 54 19.37 14.21 15.98
N GLY A 55 20.60 14.04 15.46
CA GLY A 55 21.84 14.36 16.17
C GLY A 55 22.33 13.26 17.12
N ALA A 56 21.54 12.20 17.35
CA ALA A 56 21.99 11.04 18.12
C ALA A 56 23.08 10.25 17.38
N GLN A 57 24.00 9.65 18.13
CA GLN A 57 25.05 8.75 17.63
C GLN A 57 24.82 7.34 18.18
N PRO A 58 23.84 6.59 17.64
CA PRO A 58 23.54 5.25 18.12
C PRO A 58 24.66 4.27 17.84
N ARG A 59 24.84 3.32 18.76
CA ARG A 59 25.66 2.15 18.52
C ARG A 59 24.98 1.24 17.49
N ARG A 60 25.79 0.63 16.63
CA ARG A 60 25.30 -0.41 15.72
C ARG A 60 25.01 -1.68 16.51
N ILE A 61 23.79 -2.19 16.39
CA ILE A 61 23.38 -3.46 16.97
C ILE A 61 23.15 -4.47 15.83
N PRO A 62 23.85 -5.62 15.81
CA PRO A 62 23.62 -6.65 14.80
C PRO A 62 22.14 -7.05 14.71
N GLY A 63 21.61 -7.18 13.49
CA GLY A 63 20.21 -7.57 13.27
C GLY A 63 19.15 -6.49 13.51
N VAL A 64 19.51 -5.34 14.07
CA VAL A 64 18.58 -4.24 14.34
C VAL A 64 18.75 -3.12 13.31
N SER A 65 17.64 -2.62 12.78
CA SER A 65 17.63 -1.37 12.00
C SER A 65 17.53 -0.19 12.96
N VAL A 66 18.56 0.66 12.98
CA VAL A 66 18.56 1.87 13.80
C VAL A 66 18.43 3.09 12.89
N GLN A 67 17.34 3.84 13.06
CA GLN A 67 17.03 5.01 12.23
C GLN A 67 17.24 6.29 13.03
N VAL A 68 18.06 7.22 12.54
CA VAL A 68 18.17 8.58 13.12
C VAL A 68 17.24 9.49 12.34
N THR A 69 16.22 10.05 12.99
CA THR A 69 15.15 10.78 12.29
C THR A 69 14.78 12.10 12.95
N ARG A 70 14.44 13.08 12.10
CA ARG A 70 13.87 14.37 12.49
C ARG A 70 12.33 14.36 12.56
N TRP A 71 11.70 13.25 12.18
CA TRP A 71 10.23 13.12 12.13
C TRP A 71 9.61 12.72 13.48
N ARG A 72 10.43 12.52 14.51
CA ARG A 72 9.95 12.29 15.88
C ARG A 72 9.59 13.60 16.55
N LEU A 73 8.30 13.89 16.66
CA LEU A 73 7.83 14.94 17.56
C LEU A 73 7.64 14.38 18.97
N ALA A 74 7.78 15.23 19.98
CA ALA A 74 7.66 14.82 21.39
C ALA A 74 6.32 14.14 21.69
N GLY A 75 5.23 14.53 21.00
CA GLY A 75 3.89 13.94 21.16
C GLY A 75 3.71 12.54 20.54
N ASP A 76 4.65 12.09 19.71
CA ASP A 76 4.56 10.79 19.01
C ASP A 76 5.15 9.65 19.84
N HIS A 77 5.65 9.92 21.05
CA HIS A 77 6.30 8.95 21.90
C HIS A 77 5.41 8.44 23.02
N VAL A 78 5.29 7.13 23.13
CA VAL A 78 4.72 6.46 24.29
C VAL A 78 5.86 5.96 25.16
N ARG A 79 6.01 6.56 26.34
CA ARG A 79 7.03 6.18 27.34
C ARG A 79 6.51 5.17 28.37
N ALA A 80 5.19 5.03 28.51
CA ALA A 80 4.60 4.03 29.38
C ALA A 80 4.79 2.61 28.81
N GLY A 81 5.36 1.72 29.61
CA GLY A 81 5.73 0.38 29.17
C GLY A 81 6.98 0.40 28.30
N ILE A 82 6.97 -0.32 27.18
CA ILE A 82 8.11 -0.30 26.25
C ILE A 82 8.09 0.99 25.41
N PRO A 83 9.19 1.77 25.39
CA PRO A 83 9.28 2.98 24.59
C PRO A 83 8.98 2.70 23.12
N ARG A 84 7.96 3.37 22.56
CA ARG A 84 7.60 3.22 21.15
C ARG A 84 7.02 4.49 20.54
N VAL A 85 7.07 4.56 19.22
CA VAL A 85 6.36 5.56 18.42
C VAL A 85 4.87 5.18 18.32
N ARG A 86 4.00 6.18 18.33
CA ARG A 86 2.55 6.00 18.18
C ARG A 86 2.22 5.33 16.84
N PRO A 87 1.16 4.50 16.77
CA PRO A 87 0.91 3.65 15.60
C PRO A 87 0.81 4.40 14.26
N ALA A 88 0.19 5.58 14.24
CA ALA A 88 0.06 6.36 13.01
C ALA A 88 1.43 6.80 12.44
N ALA A 89 2.27 7.40 13.29
CA ALA A 89 3.61 7.83 12.91
C ALA A 89 4.48 6.62 12.54
N ALA A 90 4.40 5.55 13.33
CA ALA A 90 5.11 4.31 13.07
C ALA A 90 4.75 3.68 11.72
N ALA A 91 3.47 3.64 11.34
CA ALA A 91 3.03 3.13 10.05
C ALA A 91 3.57 3.99 8.88
N VAL A 92 3.57 5.32 9.01
CA VAL A 92 4.18 6.21 8.01
C VAL A 92 5.68 5.99 7.92
N HIS A 93 6.40 5.91 9.04
CA HIS A 93 7.83 5.62 9.05
C HIS A 93 8.16 4.28 8.40
N ALA A 94 7.40 3.24 8.73
CA ALA A 94 7.54 1.92 8.11
C ALA A 94 7.37 1.98 6.59
N ALA A 95 6.34 2.68 6.12
CA ALA A 95 6.08 2.88 4.70
C ALA A 95 7.15 3.73 4.00
N LEU A 96 7.84 4.64 4.72
CA LEU A 96 8.94 5.44 4.17
C LEU A 96 10.26 4.65 4.11
N TRP A 97 10.56 3.83 5.11
CA TRP A 97 11.85 3.13 5.23
C TRP A 97 11.91 1.76 4.57
N THR A 98 10.76 1.20 4.19
CA THR A 98 10.74 -0.08 3.47
C THR A 98 11.30 0.02 2.05
N GLY A 99 11.77 -1.11 1.53
CA GLY A 99 12.51 -1.18 0.26
C GLY A 99 11.64 -1.02 -0.99
N THR A 100 10.35 -1.37 -0.91
CA THR A 100 9.46 -1.37 -2.07
C THR A 100 8.13 -0.65 -1.82
N ASP A 101 7.55 -0.14 -2.89
CA ASP A 101 6.24 0.51 -2.86
C ASP A 101 5.12 -0.47 -2.47
N ARG A 102 5.25 -1.75 -2.88
CA ARG A 102 4.37 -2.84 -2.46
C ARG A 102 4.38 -3.06 -0.95
N GLN A 103 5.55 -3.12 -0.33
CA GLN A 103 5.65 -3.23 1.13
C GLN A 103 5.07 -2.00 1.82
N ALA A 104 5.32 -0.80 1.29
CA ALA A 104 4.81 0.44 1.85
C ALA A 104 3.28 0.46 1.87
N ALA A 105 2.67 0.10 0.73
CA ALA A 105 1.24 -0.08 0.56
C ALA A 105 0.66 -1.09 1.57
N LEU A 106 1.24 -2.30 1.63
CA LEU A 106 0.75 -3.37 2.50
C LEU A 106 0.76 -2.95 3.98
N ILE A 107 1.83 -2.31 4.44
CA ILE A 107 1.93 -1.85 5.84
C ILE A 107 0.82 -0.85 6.18
N LEU A 108 0.57 0.15 5.32
CA LEU A 108 -0.47 1.16 5.56
C LEU A 108 -1.87 0.54 5.59
N VAL A 109 -2.16 -0.37 4.66
CA VAL A 109 -3.42 -1.09 4.58
C VAL A 109 -3.65 -1.93 5.83
N MET A 110 -2.65 -2.74 6.22
CA MET A 110 -2.75 -3.60 7.40
C MET A 110 -2.93 -2.79 8.69
N ALA A 111 -2.21 -1.67 8.83
CA ALA A 111 -2.32 -0.82 10.01
C ALA A 111 -3.74 -0.22 10.18
N VAL A 112 -4.43 0.09 9.08
CA VAL A 112 -5.82 0.59 9.12
C VAL A 112 -6.81 -0.56 9.29
N GLN A 113 -6.66 -1.66 8.53
CA GLN A 113 -7.57 -2.81 8.59
C GLN A 113 -7.57 -3.47 9.98
N GLN A 114 -6.41 -3.59 10.61
CA GLN A 114 -6.28 -4.12 11.97
C GLN A 114 -6.56 -3.06 13.06
N ARG A 115 -7.11 -1.91 12.68
CA ARG A 115 -7.57 -0.83 13.58
C ARG A 115 -6.48 -0.26 14.49
N LEU A 116 -5.21 -0.36 14.10
CA LEU A 116 -4.08 0.23 14.84
C LEU A 116 -4.02 1.75 14.63
N THR A 117 -4.51 2.23 13.49
CA THR A 117 -4.62 3.64 13.13
C THR A 117 -5.79 3.87 12.16
N THR A 118 -5.98 5.12 11.73
CA THR A 118 -6.98 5.50 10.71
C THR A 118 -6.33 6.27 9.58
N ALA A 119 -6.96 6.31 8.40
CA ALA A 119 -6.47 7.07 7.26
C ALA A 119 -6.28 8.56 7.61
N GLN A 120 -7.21 9.17 8.36
CA GLN A 120 -7.11 10.56 8.81
C GLN A 120 -5.91 10.80 9.74
N ARG A 121 -5.55 9.82 10.57
CA ARG A 121 -4.32 9.90 11.38
C ARG A 121 -3.09 9.79 10.49
N LEU A 122 -3.06 8.84 9.55
CA LEU A 122 -1.96 8.70 8.59
C LEU A 122 -1.74 9.96 7.75
N THR A 123 -2.81 10.60 7.26
CA THR A 123 -2.71 11.87 6.52
C THR A 123 -2.03 12.96 7.34
N ARG A 124 -2.40 13.09 8.63
CA ARG A 124 -1.79 14.07 9.54
C ARG A 124 -0.32 13.79 9.83
N GLU A 125 0.07 12.53 9.90
CA GLU A 125 1.47 12.13 10.07
C GLU A 125 2.27 12.40 8.81
N LEU A 126 1.77 11.96 7.65
CA LEU A 126 2.42 12.17 6.37
C LEU A 126 2.57 13.66 6.05
N ALA A 127 1.59 14.50 6.40
CA ALA A 127 1.65 15.95 6.20
C ALA A 127 2.93 16.59 6.77
N ARG A 128 3.46 16.06 7.87
CA ARG A 128 4.69 16.54 8.53
C ARG A 128 5.98 16.22 7.76
N ILE A 129 5.94 15.27 6.84
CA ILE A 129 7.12 14.75 6.12
C ILE A 129 7.48 15.65 4.92
N GLN A 130 8.14 16.79 5.15
CA GLN A 130 8.35 17.82 4.11
C GLN A 130 8.81 17.29 2.73
N ARG A 131 9.83 16.41 2.69
CA ARG A 131 10.38 15.86 1.44
C ARG A 131 10.72 14.38 1.62
N HIS A 132 10.16 13.53 0.75
CA HIS A 132 10.54 12.13 0.57
C HIS A 132 10.10 11.66 -0.82
N PRO A 133 10.89 10.85 -1.55
CA PRO A 133 10.52 10.37 -2.89
C PRO A 133 9.15 9.68 -2.92
N ARG A 134 8.83 8.91 -1.87
CA ARG A 134 7.56 8.18 -1.74
C ARG A 134 6.36 9.02 -1.27
N ARG A 135 6.53 10.31 -0.93
CA ARG A 135 5.46 11.12 -0.31
C ARG A 135 4.19 11.16 -1.16
N ARG A 136 4.32 11.38 -2.48
CA ARG A 136 3.17 11.44 -3.39
C ARG A 136 2.43 10.09 -3.47
N LEU A 137 3.18 8.99 -3.58
CA LEU A 137 2.60 7.64 -3.56
C LEU A 137 1.82 7.41 -2.26
N LEU A 138 2.43 7.67 -1.09
CA LEU A 138 1.76 7.43 0.19
C LEU A 138 0.53 8.31 0.36
N SER A 139 0.55 9.56 -0.13
CA SER A 139 -0.62 10.45 -0.09
C SER A 139 -1.80 9.87 -0.86
N ASN A 140 -1.54 9.39 -2.08
CA ASN A 140 -2.57 8.76 -2.92
C ASN A 140 -3.08 7.48 -2.28
N LEU A 141 -2.19 6.64 -1.75
CA LEU A 141 -2.57 5.40 -1.07
C LEU A 141 -3.45 5.66 0.17
N ILE A 142 -3.12 6.68 0.97
CA ILE A 142 -3.90 7.02 2.16
C ILE A 142 -5.28 7.56 1.77
N ALA A 143 -5.38 8.34 0.70
CA ALA A 143 -6.67 8.77 0.13
C ALA A 143 -7.47 7.55 -0.35
N ASP A 144 -6.84 6.64 -1.10
CA ASP A 144 -7.49 5.40 -1.57
C ASP A 144 -8.00 4.54 -0.40
N ILE A 145 -7.24 4.47 0.72
CA ILE A 145 -7.66 3.78 1.95
C ILE A 145 -8.82 4.50 2.66
N ALA A 146 -8.88 5.83 2.58
CA ALA A 146 -9.95 6.62 3.19
C ALA A 146 -11.27 6.49 2.41
N ASP A 147 -11.20 6.54 1.08
CA ASP A 147 -12.36 6.57 0.19
C ASP A 147 -12.82 5.16 -0.24
N GLY A 148 -12.00 4.14 0.00
CA GLY A 148 -12.37 2.75 -0.17
C GLY A 148 -12.77 2.41 -1.61
N ALA A 149 -14.02 1.96 -1.80
CA ALA A 149 -14.56 1.59 -3.11
C ALA A 149 -14.74 2.79 -4.08
N HIS A 150 -14.72 4.02 -3.55
CA HIS A 150 -14.93 5.24 -4.36
C HIS A 150 -13.63 5.81 -4.94
N ALA A 151 -12.46 5.31 -4.52
CA ALA A 151 -11.14 5.76 -4.96
C ALA A 151 -10.87 5.57 -6.47
N LEU A 152 -11.66 4.74 -7.15
CA LEU A 152 -11.65 4.60 -8.62
C LEU A 152 -11.97 5.91 -9.35
N GLY A 153 -12.83 6.75 -8.79
CA GLY A 153 -13.29 7.97 -9.46
C GLY A 153 -12.13 8.91 -9.79
N GLU A 154 -11.15 8.97 -8.88
CA GLU A 154 -9.94 9.80 -9.01
C GLU A 154 -8.83 9.15 -9.85
N LEU A 155 -8.90 7.83 -10.08
CA LEU A 155 -7.98 7.18 -10.99
C LEU A 155 -8.36 7.60 -12.42
N ASP A 156 -7.68 8.60 -12.96
CA ASP A 156 -7.79 8.95 -14.37
C ASP A 156 -7.12 7.86 -15.22
N PHE A 157 -7.85 6.77 -15.40
CA PHE A 157 -7.45 5.63 -16.20
C PHE A 157 -7.22 6.03 -17.66
N GLY A 158 -7.91 7.07 -18.14
CA GLY A 158 -7.68 7.65 -19.46
C GLY A 158 -6.29 8.27 -19.61
N VAL A 159 -5.79 8.95 -18.56
CA VAL A 159 -4.40 9.45 -18.52
C VAL A 159 -3.39 8.30 -18.52
N LEU A 160 -3.67 7.21 -17.81
CA LEU A 160 -2.83 6.00 -17.84
C LEU A 160 -2.80 5.38 -19.24
N CYS A 161 -3.97 5.15 -19.87
CA CYS A 161 -4.05 4.65 -21.24
C CYS A 161 -3.22 5.52 -22.19
N ARG A 162 -3.38 6.85 -22.14
CA ARG A 162 -2.61 7.77 -22.98
C ARG A 162 -1.11 7.64 -22.74
N ARG A 163 -0.66 7.61 -21.48
CA ARG A 163 0.76 7.48 -21.12
C ARG A 163 1.36 6.17 -21.68
N TYR A 164 0.60 5.09 -21.68
CA TYR A 164 1.03 3.78 -22.15
C TYR A 164 0.66 3.53 -23.62
N GLY A 165 0.19 4.54 -24.35
CA GLY A 165 -0.17 4.43 -25.78
C GLY A 165 -1.31 3.46 -26.05
N LEU A 166 -2.20 3.21 -25.09
CA LEU A 166 -3.38 2.38 -25.27
C LEU A 166 -4.53 3.21 -25.86
N PRO A 167 -5.53 2.57 -26.51
CA PRO A 167 -6.76 3.23 -26.93
C PRO A 167 -7.43 3.94 -25.76
N LYS A 168 -8.23 4.97 -26.05
CA LYS A 168 -9.01 5.65 -25.03
C LYS A 168 -10.20 4.75 -24.63
N PRO A 169 -10.35 4.39 -23.36
CA PRO A 169 -11.50 3.61 -22.91
C PRO A 169 -12.70 4.51 -22.60
N SER A 170 -13.88 3.91 -22.61
CA SER A 170 -15.08 4.42 -21.94
C SER A 170 -14.97 4.13 -20.43
N ARG A 171 -15.42 5.06 -19.58
CA ARG A 171 -15.38 4.94 -18.11
C ARG A 171 -16.79 4.94 -17.54
N GLN A 172 -16.99 4.21 -16.45
CA GLN A 172 -18.26 4.16 -15.71
C GLN A 172 -19.47 3.85 -16.62
N VAL A 173 -19.31 2.84 -17.47
CA VAL A 173 -20.32 2.46 -18.47
C VAL A 173 -21.44 1.68 -17.78
N VAL A 174 -22.69 2.07 -18.07
CA VAL A 174 -23.87 1.33 -17.60
C VAL A 174 -24.40 0.49 -18.75
N ARG A 175 -24.39 -0.84 -18.62
CA ARG A 175 -25.02 -1.77 -19.58
C ARG A 175 -26.30 -2.37 -18.99
N ARG A 176 -27.21 -2.80 -19.85
CA ARG A 176 -28.37 -3.61 -19.46
C ARG A 176 -28.03 -5.08 -19.74
N GLY A 177 -27.91 -5.88 -18.69
CA GLY A 177 -27.80 -7.32 -18.76
C GLY A 177 -29.11 -8.03 -18.41
N PRO A 178 -29.14 -9.38 -18.47
CA PRO A 178 -30.34 -10.18 -18.21
C PRO A 178 -30.95 -9.97 -16.82
N ARG A 179 -30.14 -9.53 -15.85
CA ARG A 179 -30.52 -9.29 -14.45
C ARG A 179 -30.64 -7.80 -14.09
N GLY A 180 -30.64 -6.90 -15.07
CA GLY A 180 -30.75 -5.45 -14.85
C GLY A 180 -29.49 -4.68 -15.25
N ARG A 181 -29.24 -3.53 -14.61
CA ARG A 181 -28.10 -2.66 -14.97
C ARG A 181 -26.80 -3.20 -14.38
N VAL A 182 -25.74 -3.24 -15.20
CA VAL A 182 -24.36 -3.58 -14.82
C VAL A 182 -23.50 -2.33 -14.99
N TYR A 183 -22.69 -2.02 -13.98
CA TYR A 183 -21.75 -0.90 -14.00
C TYR A 183 -20.35 -1.44 -14.27
N LEU A 184 -19.71 -0.93 -15.32
CA LEU A 184 -18.34 -1.28 -15.72
C LEU A 184 -17.43 -0.09 -15.44
N ASP A 185 -16.33 -0.32 -14.74
CA ASP A 185 -15.41 0.75 -14.37
C ASP A 185 -14.71 1.34 -15.59
N VAL A 186 -14.21 0.46 -16.44
CA VAL A 186 -13.50 0.79 -17.69
C VAL A 186 -13.89 -0.24 -18.74
N TYR A 187 -14.22 0.26 -19.94
CA TYR A 187 -14.58 -0.58 -21.08
C TYR A 187 -13.88 -0.09 -22.35
N PHE A 188 -13.37 -1.04 -23.12
CA PHE A 188 -12.84 -0.80 -24.46
C PHE A 188 -13.84 -1.35 -25.47
N ASP A 189 -14.74 -0.48 -25.94
CA ASP A 189 -15.90 -0.86 -26.78
C ASP A 189 -15.50 -1.64 -28.03
N ASP A 190 -14.51 -1.14 -28.78
CA ASP A 190 -14.04 -1.75 -30.04
C ASP A 190 -13.38 -3.13 -29.85
N TYR A 191 -13.01 -3.45 -28.61
CA TYR A 191 -12.27 -4.66 -28.27
C TYR A 191 -13.02 -5.55 -27.30
N ALA A 192 -14.27 -5.25 -26.91
CA ALA A 192 -15.05 -6.05 -25.97
C ALA A 192 -14.23 -6.51 -24.74
N LEU A 193 -13.48 -5.56 -24.16
CA LEU A 193 -12.59 -5.77 -23.01
C LEU A 193 -13.05 -4.88 -21.84
N VAL A 194 -13.38 -5.51 -20.73
CA VAL A 194 -13.76 -4.88 -19.47
C VAL A 194 -12.56 -4.91 -18.52
N ILE A 195 -12.26 -3.77 -17.89
CA ILE A 195 -11.35 -3.72 -16.74
C ILE A 195 -12.16 -3.35 -15.51
N GLU A 196 -12.22 -4.27 -14.55
CA GLU A 196 -12.83 -4.04 -13.23
C GLU A 196 -11.74 -3.67 -12.24
N ILE A 197 -11.90 -2.56 -11.53
CA ILE A 197 -10.91 -2.11 -10.55
C ILE A 197 -11.43 -2.41 -9.14
N ASP A 198 -10.74 -3.30 -8.44
CA ASP A 198 -11.16 -3.73 -7.10
C ASP A 198 -10.64 -2.77 -6.03
N GLY A 199 -11.54 -2.21 -5.22
CA GLY A 199 -11.19 -1.32 -4.11
C GLY A 199 -10.32 -2.00 -3.04
N ILE A 200 -9.59 -1.19 -2.26
CA ILE A 200 -8.61 -1.67 -1.27
C ILE A 200 -9.23 -2.53 -0.15
N HIS A 201 -10.53 -2.38 0.12
CA HIS A 201 -11.22 -3.19 1.13
C HIS A 201 -11.38 -4.68 0.74
N HIS A 202 -11.23 -5.03 -0.54
CA HIS A 202 -11.32 -6.42 -1.02
C HIS A 202 -10.03 -7.24 -0.81
N LEU A 203 -8.92 -6.62 -0.40
CA LEU A 203 -7.61 -7.29 -0.25
C LEU A 203 -7.54 -8.37 0.83
N LEU A 204 -8.50 -8.41 1.76
CA LEU A 204 -8.65 -9.48 2.75
C LEU A 204 -9.80 -10.45 2.44
N GLY A 205 -10.37 -10.37 1.22
CA GLY A 205 -11.25 -11.39 0.66
C GLY A 205 -12.41 -11.80 1.54
N LEU A 206 -13.41 -10.93 1.77
CA LEU A 206 -14.57 -11.29 2.58
C LEU A 206 -15.92 -11.39 1.86
N ASN A 207 -16.04 -11.15 0.55
CA ASN A 207 -17.32 -11.33 -0.16
C ASN A 207 -17.18 -12.17 -1.44
N GLY A 208 -17.04 -13.50 -1.29
CA GLY A 208 -16.89 -14.43 -2.42
C GLY A 208 -18.16 -14.66 -3.26
N VAL A 209 -19.36 -14.37 -2.71
CA VAL A 209 -20.63 -14.69 -3.39
C VAL A 209 -21.03 -13.61 -4.40
N GLU A 210 -20.94 -12.33 -4.05
CA GLU A 210 -21.20 -11.23 -4.99
C GLU A 210 -20.17 -11.19 -6.13
N ASP A 211 -18.91 -11.44 -5.82
CA ASP A 211 -17.83 -11.53 -6.80
C ASP A 211 -18.08 -12.67 -7.81
N ALA A 212 -18.48 -13.86 -7.33
CA ALA A 212 -18.81 -14.98 -8.22
C ALA A 212 -20.04 -14.71 -9.09
N LEU A 213 -21.08 -14.05 -8.54
CA LEU A 213 -22.29 -13.71 -9.30
C LEU A 213 -22.03 -12.64 -10.36
N ARG A 214 -21.16 -11.65 -10.07
CA ARG A 214 -20.70 -10.65 -11.04
C ARG A 214 -19.90 -11.31 -12.16
N GLN A 215 -18.96 -12.18 -11.80
CA GLN A 215 -18.09 -12.88 -12.75
C GLN A 215 -18.86 -13.80 -13.70
N ASN A 216 -19.90 -14.48 -13.20
CA ASN A 216 -20.76 -15.33 -14.03
C ASN A 216 -21.58 -14.52 -15.04
N ASN A 217 -22.07 -13.33 -14.69
CA ASN A 217 -22.85 -12.50 -15.61
C ASN A 217 -22.02 -11.98 -16.80
N LEU A 218 -20.75 -11.64 -16.58
CA LEU A 218 -19.90 -11.10 -17.64
C LEU A 218 -19.37 -12.18 -18.59
N THR A 219 -19.15 -13.39 -18.07
CA THR A 219 -18.76 -14.56 -18.88
C THR A 219 -19.85 -14.95 -19.89
N LEU A 220 -21.12 -14.63 -19.59
CA LEU A 220 -22.26 -14.92 -20.47
C LEU A 220 -22.37 -13.95 -21.66
N ASP A 221 -21.75 -12.77 -21.60
CA ASP A 221 -21.90 -11.69 -22.61
C ASP A 221 -20.72 -11.61 -23.62
N ALA A 222 -19.83 -12.61 -23.69
CA ALA A 222 -18.65 -12.71 -24.59
C ALA A 222 -17.54 -11.65 -24.43
N ASP A 223 -17.65 -10.75 -23.45
CA ASP A 223 -16.59 -9.80 -23.08
C ASP A 223 -15.46 -10.51 -22.31
N THR A 224 -14.19 -10.12 -22.53
CA THR A 224 -13.08 -10.51 -21.65
C THR A 224 -13.01 -9.54 -20.47
N VAL A 225 -12.86 -10.06 -19.25
CA VAL A 225 -12.74 -9.24 -18.04
C VAL A 225 -11.35 -9.40 -17.43
N LEU A 226 -10.67 -8.28 -17.16
CA LEU A 226 -9.48 -8.24 -16.32
C LEU A 226 -9.80 -7.53 -15.01
N ARG A 227 -9.55 -8.21 -13.89
CA ARG A 227 -9.66 -7.63 -12.55
C ARG A 227 -8.32 -7.04 -12.13
N VAL A 228 -8.36 -5.79 -11.71
CA VAL A 228 -7.17 -5.00 -11.38
C VAL A 228 -7.35 -4.43 -9.97
N PRO A 229 -6.75 -5.04 -8.93
CA PRO A 229 -6.78 -4.47 -7.60
C PRO A 229 -6.18 -3.08 -7.59
N LEU A 230 -6.90 -2.07 -7.08
CA LEU A 230 -6.48 -0.68 -7.07
C LEU A 230 -5.09 -0.52 -6.43
N LEU A 231 -4.84 -1.22 -5.32
CA LEU A 231 -3.54 -1.22 -4.66
C LEU A 231 -2.44 -1.77 -5.57
N GLY A 232 -2.73 -2.88 -6.27
CA GLY A 232 -1.83 -3.48 -7.24
C GLY A 232 -1.52 -2.50 -8.37
N LEU A 233 -2.54 -1.83 -8.92
CA LEU A 233 -2.37 -0.84 -9.96
C LEU A 233 -1.46 0.31 -9.52
N ARG A 234 -1.58 0.80 -8.27
CA ARG A 234 -0.73 1.89 -7.74
C ARG A 234 0.74 1.50 -7.63
N VAL A 235 1.06 0.25 -7.31
CA VAL A 235 2.44 -0.21 -7.04
C VAL A 235 3.09 -0.94 -8.22
N GLN A 236 2.30 -1.43 -9.17
CA GLN A 236 2.72 -2.22 -10.32
C GLN A 236 2.06 -1.72 -11.62
N VAL A 237 1.92 -0.39 -11.78
CA VAL A 237 1.25 0.24 -12.93
C VAL A 237 1.73 -0.38 -14.25
N ALA A 238 3.03 -0.49 -14.47
CA ALA A 238 3.58 -0.96 -15.74
C ALA A 238 3.20 -2.41 -16.07
N GLU A 239 3.18 -3.30 -15.08
CA GLU A 239 2.82 -4.70 -15.27
C GLU A 239 1.34 -4.85 -15.64
N PHE A 240 0.45 -4.15 -14.92
CA PHE A 240 -0.98 -4.14 -15.25
C PHE A 240 -1.24 -3.53 -16.63
N MET A 241 -0.60 -2.41 -16.96
CA MET A 241 -0.78 -1.81 -18.29
C MET A 241 -0.23 -2.71 -19.41
N ALA A 242 0.80 -3.53 -19.15
CA ALA A 242 1.28 -4.53 -20.09
C ALA A 242 0.29 -5.69 -20.29
N GLN A 243 -0.37 -6.15 -19.22
CA GLN A 243 -1.44 -7.16 -19.33
C GLN A 243 -2.62 -6.64 -20.15
N ILE A 244 -3.03 -5.40 -19.93
CA ILE A 244 -4.11 -4.76 -20.68
C ILE A 244 -3.73 -4.59 -22.15
N ARG A 245 -2.49 -4.14 -22.43
CA ARG A 245 -1.94 -4.09 -23.80
C ARG A 245 -2.03 -5.45 -24.49
N ARG A 246 -1.60 -6.52 -23.82
CA ARG A 246 -1.66 -7.88 -24.37
C ARG A 246 -3.10 -8.29 -24.70
N ALA A 247 -4.02 -8.09 -23.76
CA ALA A 247 -5.43 -8.41 -23.97
C ALA A 247 -6.06 -7.61 -25.14
N LEU A 248 -5.69 -6.34 -25.30
CA LEU A 248 -6.11 -5.54 -26.44
C LEU A 248 -5.57 -6.09 -27.77
N ILE A 249 -4.29 -6.46 -27.83
CA ILE A 249 -3.65 -7.03 -29.03
C ILE A 249 -4.31 -8.35 -29.43
N GLU A 250 -4.53 -9.25 -28.46
CA GLU A 250 -5.21 -10.53 -28.67
C GLU A 250 -6.65 -10.36 -29.18
N ARG A 251 -7.26 -9.20 -28.91
CA ARG A 251 -8.62 -8.85 -29.33
C ARG A 251 -8.64 -7.90 -30.55
N GLY A 252 -7.54 -7.82 -31.29
CA GLY A 252 -7.48 -7.17 -32.59
C GLY A 252 -7.02 -5.71 -32.59
N TRP A 253 -6.53 -5.19 -31.47
CA TRP A 253 -5.85 -3.89 -31.48
C TRP A 253 -4.47 -4.07 -32.16
N PRO A 254 -4.17 -3.33 -33.25
CA PRO A 254 -2.90 -3.48 -33.98
C PRO A 254 -1.66 -3.07 -33.17
N GLY A 255 -1.85 -2.54 -31.96
CA GLY A 255 -0.79 -1.97 -31.15
C GLY A 255 -0.53 -0.51 -31.52
N SER A 256 0.26 0.15 -30.67
CA SER A 256 0.73 1.50 -30.94
C SER A 256 1.91 1.42 -31.92
N GLU A 257 1.66 1.38 -33.22
CA GLU A 257 2.66 1.86 -34.17
C GLU A 257 2.87 3.34 -33.85
N LEU A 258 3.99 3.68 -33.21
CA LEU A 258 4.51 5.02 -33.30
C LEU A 258 4.74 5.26 -34.80
N MET A 259 3.97 6.18 -35.39
CA MET A 259 4.35 7.06 -36.50
C MET A 259 5.75 6.77 -37.08
N ALA A 260 5.89 5.67 -37.79
CA ALA A 260 7.09 5.26 -38.50
C ALA A 260 6.65 5.12 -39.96
N GLY A 261 6.52 6.27 -40.61
CA GLY A 261 6.18 6.34 -42.02
C GLY A 261 5.15 7.42 -42.32
N THR A 262 5.62 8.65 -42.50
CA THR A 262 5.28 9.50 -43.66
C THR A 262 6.02 10.83 -43.55
N GLY A 263 6.93 11.10 -44.50
CA GLY A 263 7.50 12.43 -44.78
C GLY A 263 8.95 12.60 -44.41
#